data_AF-A0A925PVX6-F1
#
_entry.id   AF-A0A925PVX6-F1
#
_cell.length_a   1.000
_cell.length_b   1.000
_cell.length_c   1.000
_cell.angle_alpha   90.00
_cell.angle_beta   90.00
_cell.angle_gamma   90.00
#
_symmetry.space_group_name_H-M   'P 1'
#
loop_
_entity.id
_entity.type
_entity.pdbx_description
1 polymer ?
#
loop_
_entity_poly.entity_id
_entity_poly.type
_entity_poly.pdbx_seq_one_letter_code
_entity_poly.pdbx_strand_id
1 'polypeptide(L)'
;LGQWKAEPVETDDPGAIARLAAEHALREAHHGTFGPLFWFLVLPGPLGLVLYPLAMRAAQSWAHLAAGEEREFGWFAARAFHVIDWVPQRATAFAFAVVGNFEDALYCWRSQAAAWVRPEEGVVLASGAGALGVRLGDPIPVGPALADRPALGTGESAREDALASLEGLLWRALILWLIAYLLAAALRIA
;
A
#
# COMPACT_ATOMS: atom_id res chain seq x y z
N LEU A 1 -19.07 1.09 -0.15
CA LEU A 1 -17.74 1.69 -0.35
C LEU A 1 -17.79 3.24 -0.42
N GLY A 2 -18.78 3.85 -1.10
CA GLY A 2 -18.92 5.32 -1.16
C GLY A 2 -19.13 6.04 0.18
N GLN A 3 -19.79 5.42 1.16
CA GLN A 3 -19.94 6.00 2.51
C GLN A 3 -18.65 6.03 3.33
N TRP A 4 -17.64 5.24 2.97
CA TRP A 4 -16.39 5.10 3.74
C TRP A 4 -15.23 5.99 3.23
N LYS A 5 -15.31 6.51 1.99
CA LYS A 5 -14.21 7.28 1.38
C LYS A 5 -14.50 8.76 1.12
N ALA A 6 -15.69 9.27 1.44
CA ALA A 6 -16.11 10.64 1.13
C ALA A 6 -16.02 11.04 -0.37
N GLU A 7 -15.77 10.07 -1.27
CA GLU A 7 -15.86 10.21 -2.72
C GLU A 7 -16.89 9.17 -3.22
N PRO A 8 -18.04 9.59 -3.77
CA PRO A 8 -19.02 8.67 -4.31
C PRO A 8 -18.48 8.06 -5.60
N VAL A 9 -17.88 6.87 -5.47
CA VAL A 9 -17.61 6.02 -6.62
C VAL A 9 -18.92 5.31 -6.96
N GLU A 10 -19.66 5.85 -7.93
CA GLU A 10 -20.85 5.23 -8.52
C GLU A 10 -20.39 4.28 -9.63
N THR A 11 -19.99 3.06 -9.26
CA THR A 11 -19.72 1.99 -10.22
C THR A 11 -20.40 0.71 -9.78
N ASP A 12 -21.31 0.20 -10.63
CA ASP A 12 -21.94 -1.11 -10.47
C ASP A 12 -21.15 -2.22 -11.19
N ASP A 13 -20.04 -1.89 -11.86
CA ASP A 13 -19.15 -2.88 -12.49
C ASP A 13 -18.43 -3.73 -11.41
N PRO A 14 -18.70 -5.06 -11.33
CA PRO A 14 -18.04 -5.95 -10.38
C PRO A 14 -16.51 -5.95 -10.54
N GLY A 15 -16.01 -5.78 -11.78
CA GLY A 15 -14.57 -5.70 -12.05
C GLY A 15 -13.93 -4.45 -11.44
N ALA A 16 -14.57 -3.28 -11.59
CA ALA A 16 -14.11 -2.05 -10.95
C ALA A 16 -14.11 -2.14 -9.43
N ILE A 17 -15.12 -2.78 -8.84
CA ILE A 17 -15.20 -3.01 -7.38
C ILE A 17 -14.05 -3.92 -6.93
N ALA A 18 -13.79 -5.02 -7.63
CA ALA A 18 -12.70 -5.94 -7.30
C ALA A 18 -11.32 -5.25 -7.37
N ARG A 19 -11.06 -4.46 -8.42
CA ARG A 19 -9.82 -3.66 -8.54
C ARG A 19 -9.67 -2.67 -7.38
N LEU A 20 -10.72 -1.91 -7.08
CA LEU A 20 -10.72 -0.94 -5.97
C LEU A 20 -10.51 -1.61 -4.61
N ALA A 21 -11.15 -2.76 -4.39
CA ALA A 21 -11.01 -3.53 -3.17
C ALA A 21 -9.57 -4.07 -3.02
N ALA A 22 -8.99 -4.62 -4.09
CA ALA A 22 -7.62 -5.13 -4.09
C ALA A 22 -6.59 -4.02 -3.81
N GLU A 23 -6.72 -2.86 -4.46
CA GLU A 23 -5.86 -1.70 -4.22
C GLU A 23 -6.01 -1.16 -2.79
N HIS A 24 -7.23 -1.15 -2.26
CA HIS A 24 -7.46 -0.73 -0.89
C HIS A 24 -6.84 -1.71 0.10
N ALA A 25 -7.03 -3.00 -0.11
CA ALA A 25 -6.46 -4.05 0.74
C ALA A 25 -4.93 -4.05 0.71
N LEU A 26 -4.28 -3.85 -0.46
CA LEU A 26 -2.83 -3.70 -0.53
C LEU A 26 -2.32 -2.48 0.26
N ARG A 27 -2.99 -1.32 0.10
CA ARG A 27 -2.66 -0.10 0.83
C ARG A 27 -2.82 -0.28 2.33
N GLU A 28 -3.94 -0.87 2.75
CA GLU A 28 -4.27 -1.08 4.15
C GLU A 28 -3.37 -2.15 4.79
N ALA A 29 -3.03 -3.22 4.07
CA ALA A 29 -2.10 -4.23 4.56
C ALA A 29 -0.72 -3.63 4.80
N HIS A 30 -0.25 -2.74 3.92
CA HIS A 30 1.01 -2.04 4.12
C HIS A 30 0.98 -1.13 5.34
N HIS A 31 0.07 -0.18 5.41
CA HIS A 31 0.04 0.79 6.51
C HIS A 31 -0.43 0.19 7.85
N GLY A 32 -1.35 -0.78 7.82
CA GLY A 32 -1.91 -1.40 9.00
C GLY A 32 -1.04 -2.50 9.59
N THR A 33 -0.25 -3.21 8.76
CA THR A 33 0.51 -4.39 9.19
C THR A 33 2.00 -4.26 8.90
N PHE A 34 2.42 -4.12 7.64
CA PHE A 34 3.83 -4.25 7.27
C PHE A 34 4.70 -3.04 7.70
N GLY A 35 4.18 -1.82 7.60
CA GLY A 35 4.85 -0.60 8.06
C GLY A 35 5.14 -0.63 9.57
N PRO A 36 4.13 -0.89 10.43
CA PRO A 36 4.33 -1.07 11.86
C PRO A 36 5.30 -2.21 12.20
N LEU A 37 5.18 -3.37 11.52
CA LEU A 37 6.09 -4.51 11.73
C LEU A 37 7.54 -4.17 11.39
N PHE A 38 7.78 -3.41 10.32
CA PHE A 38 9.11 -2.96 9.96
C PHE A 38 9.72 -2.08 11.06
N TRP A 39 8.97 -1.08 11.54
CA TRP A 39 9.47 -0.21 12.60
C TRP A 39 9.63 -0.91 13.94
N PHE A 40 8.81 -1.93 14.22
CA PHE A 40 8.99 -2.81 15.38
C PHE A 40 10.27 -3.66 15.31
N LEU A 41 10.69 -4.07 14.11
CA LEU A 41 11.95 -4.78 13.90
C LEU A 41 13.17 -3.86 14.12
N VAL A 42 13.10 -2.64 13.56
CA VAL A 42 14.20 -1.67 13.55
C VAL A 42 14.39 -1.00 14.92
N LEU A 43 13.32 -0.50 15.53
CA LEU A 43 13.38 0.16 16.83
C LEU A 43 13.37 -0.88 17.97
N PRO A 44 14.07 -0.63 19.08
CA PRO A 44 13.99 -1.51 20.23
C PRO A 44 12.60 -1.42 20.88
N GLY A 45 11.83 -2.51 20.78
CA GLY A 45 10.59 -2.70 21.53
C GLY A 45 9.32 -2.16 20.86
N PRO A 46 8.22 -1.99 21.63
CA PRO A 46 6.88 -1.70 21.09
C PRO A 46 6.74 -0.29 20.50
N LEU A 47 7.77 0.55 20.63
CA LEU A 47 7.73 1.95 20.21
C LEU A 47 7.45 2.08 18.71
N GLY A 48 8.05 1.24 17.87
CA GLY A 48 7.82 1.28 16.42
C GLY A 48 6.38 0.96 16.03
N LEU A 49 5.72 0.06 16.78
CA LEU A 49 4.33 -0.34 16.56
C LEU A 49 3.34 0.81 16.85
N VAL A 50 3.71 1.71 17.77
CA VAL A 50 2.87 2.85 18.17
C VAL A 50 3.20 4.09 17.34
N LEU A 51 4.48 4.37 17.10
CA LEU A 51 4.92 5.57 16.39
C LEU A 51 4.43 5.60 14.95
N TYR A 52 4.47 4.48 14.23
CA TYR A 52 4.08 4.48 12.81
C TYR A 52 2.58 4.81 12.61
N PRO A 53 1.62 4.13 13.29
CA PRO A 53 0.21 4.49 13.18
C PRO A 53 -0.09 5.90 13.68
N LEU A 54 0.60 6.38 14.71
CA LEU A 54 0.47 7.76 15.19
C LEU A 54 0.95 8.77 14.15
N ALA A 55 2.12 8.56 13.55
CA ALA A 55 2.66 9.42 12.51
C ALA A 55 1.74 9.45 11.29
N MET A 56 1.20 8.30 10.89
CA MET A 56 0.23 8.20 9.81
C MET A 56 -1.05 8.99 10.14
N ARG A 57 -1.64 8.77 11.32
CA ARG A 57 -2.86 9.48 11.74
C ARG A 57 -2.63 10.98 11.84
N ALA A 58 -1.48 11.41 12.34
CA ALA A 58 -1.12 12.83 12.40
C ALA A 58 -1.07 13.43 10.99
N ALA A 59 -0.37 12.78 10.05
CA ALA A 59 -0.29 13.22 8.66
C ALA A 59 -1.67 13.29 7.98
N GLN A 60 -2.53 12.30 8.19
CA GLN A 60 -3.90 12.30 7.68
C GLN A 60 -4.78 13.39 8.32
N SER A 61 -4.63 13.59 9.63
CA SER A 61 -5.37 14.61 10.38
C SER A 61 -4.97 16.04 10.03
N TRP A 62 -3.81 16.26 9.40
CA TRP A 62 -3.42 17.61 8.98
C TRP A 62 -3.48 17.80 7.46
N ALA A 63 -3.73 16.72 6.71
CA ALA A 63 -3.98 16.79 5.26
C ALA A 63 -5.24 17.59 4.91
N HIS A 64 -6.24 17.65 5.81
CA HIS A 64 -7.48 18.39 5.57
C HIS A 64 -7.41 19.88 5.93
N LEU A 65 -6.32 20.35 6.55
CA LEU A 65 -6.08 21.76 6.88
C LEU A 65 -5.67 22.58 5.64
N ALA A 66 -6.24 22.25 4.47
CA ALA A 66 -5.85 22.75 3.17
C ALA A 66 -6.15 24.25 2.93
N ALA A 67 -6.68 24.98 3.93
CA ALA A 67 -6.99 26.40 3.87
C ALA A 67 -6.40 27.16 5.07
N GLY A 68 -5.65 28.24 4.81
CA GLY A 68 -5.07 29.13 5.82
C GLY A 68 -3.56 28.96 6.04
N GLU A 69 -3.02 29.61 7.08
CA GLU A 69 -1.60 29.58 7.47
C GLU A 69 -1.10 28.16 7.85
N GLU A 70 -2.01 27.26 8.26
CA GLU A 70 -1.70 25.90 8.68
C GLU A 70 -1.37 24.92 7.52
N ARG A 71 -1.51 25.37 6.27
CA ARG A 71 -1.19 24.56 5.07
C ARG A 71 0.28 24.13 5.03
N GLU A 72 1.19 25.00 5.45
CA GLU A 72 2.63 24.68 5.49
C GLU A 72 2.93 23.53 6.46
N PHE A 73 2.20 23.50 7.58
CA PHE A 73 2.33 22.47 8.59
C PHE A 73 1.77 21.12 8.11
N GLY A 74 0.60 21.12 7.46
CA GLY A 74 0.06 19.91 6.82
C GLY A 74 0.99 19.32 5.76
N TRP A 75 1.60 20.18 4.93
CA TRP A 75 2.60 19.74 3.95
C TRP A 75 3.85 19.15 4.61
N PHE A 76 4.36 19.79 5.65
CA PHE A 76 5.51 19.29 6.41
C PHE A 76 5.22 17.91 7.01
N ALA A 77 4.06 17.72 7.63
CA ALA A 77 3.67 16.46 8.23
C ALA A 77 3.51 15.33 7.20
N ALA A 78 2.88 15.62 6.05
CA ALA A 78 2.79 14.67 4.95
C ALA A 78 4.18 14.27 4.44
N ARG A 79 5.09 15.24 4.29
CA ARG A 79 6.47 14.98 3.86
C ARG A 79 7.27 14.18 4.89
N ALA A 80 7.12 14.49 6.18
CA ALA A 80 7.78 13.78 7.26
C ALA A 80 7.32 12.31 7.30
N PHE A 81 6.02 12.07 7.20
CA PHE A 81 5.49 10.70 7.11
C PHE A 81 6.00 9.98 5.87
N HIS A 82 6.06 10.65 4.71
CA HIS A 82 6.61 10.04 3.50
C HIS A 82 8.06 9.57 3.66
N VAL A 83 8.90 10.32 4.39
CA VAL A 83 10.27 9.90 4.70
C VAL A 83 10.29 8.67 5.60
N ILE A 84 9.42 8.62 6.61
CA ILE A 84 9.29 7.46 7.51
C ILE A 84 8.81 6.22 6.75
N ASP A 85 7.92 6.41 5.77
CA ASP A 85 7.29 5.32 5.02
C ASP A 85 8.11 4.84 3.81
N TRP A 86 9.08 5.64 3.37
CA TRP A 86 9.90 5.34 2.18
C TRP A 86 10.64 3.99 2.26
N VAL A 87 11.17 3.63 3.43
CA VAL A 87 11.85 2.34 3.67
C VAL A 87 10.86 1.17 3.78
N PRO A 88 9.84 1.21 4.66
CA PRO A 88 8.91 0.09 4.80
C PRO A 88 8.12 -0.21 3.52
N GLN A 89 7.81 0.80 2.69
CA GLN A 89 7.18 0.60 1.38
C GLN A 89 8.00 -0.34 0.49
N ARG A 90 9.33 -0.12 0.42
CA ARG A 90 10.24 -0.95 -0.37
C ARG A 90 10.42 -2.33 0.21
N ALA A 91 10.48 -2.44 1.53
CA ALA A 91 10.55 -3.73 2.21
C ALA A 91 9.29 -4.57 1.95
N THR A 92 8.12 -3.91 1.93
CA THR A 92 6.83 -4.56 1.62
C THR A 92 6.78 -4.99 0.15
N ALA A 93 7.17 -4.12 -0.77
CA ALA A 93 7.24 -4.45 -2.19
C ALA A 93 8.19 -5.62 -2.48
N PHE A 94 9.34 -5.65 -1.81
CA PHE A 94 10.28 -6.76 -1.90
C PHE A 94 9.69 -8.05 -1.30
N ALA A 95 9.00 -7.97 -0.16
CA ALA A 95 8.32 -9.13 0.42
C ALA A 95 7.29 -9.74 -0.54
N PHE A 96 6.48 -8.90 -1.21
CA PHE A 96 5.54 -9.36 -2.23
C PHE A 96 6.24 -10.00 -3.44
N ALA A 97 7.35 -9.42 -3.90
CA ALA A 97 8.15 -10.02 -4.95
C ALA A 97 8.68 -11.41 -4.55
N VAL A 98 9.12 -11.59 -3.30
CA VAL A 98 9.66 -12.87 -2.81
C VAL A 98 8.58 -13.95 -2.68
N VAL A 99 7.36 -13.59 -2.25
CA VAL A 99 6.28 -14.57 -2.00
C VAL A 99 5.34 -14.82 -3.18
N GLY A 100 5.44 -14.00 -4.24
CA GLY A 100 4.64 -14.08 -5.47
C GLY A 100 5.53 -14.25 -6.70
N ASN A 101 5.12 -13.64 -7.83
CA ASN A 101 5.97 -13.60 -9.03
C ASN A 101 7.03 -12.48 -8.90
N PHE A 102 8.27 -12.88 -8.59
CA PHE A 102 9.38 -11.95 -8.39
C PHE A 102 9.67 -11.06 -9.62
N GLU A 103 9.64 -11.65 -10.82
CA GLU A 103 9.99 -10.94 -12.06
C GLU A 103 8.94 -9.88 -12.39
N ASP A 104 7.66 -10.25 -12.39
CA ASP A 104 6.55 -9.34 -12.68
C ASP A 104 6.42 -8.25 -11.61
N ALA A 105 6.58 -8.60 -10.32
CA ALA A 105 6.53 -7.64 -9.23
C ALA A 105 7.62 -6.56 -9.37
N LEU A 106 8.86 -6.97 -9.66
CA LEU A 106 9.97 -6.06 -9.80
C LEU A 106 9.88 -5.24 -11.09
N TYR A 107 9.41 -5.85 -12.19
CA TYR A 107 9.13 -5.16 -13.44
C TYR A 107 8.09 -4.06 -13.25
N CYS A 108 6.94 -4.38 -12.63
CA CYS A 108 5.86 -3.42 -12.37
C CYS A 108 6.31 -2.31 -11.41
N TRP A 109 7.03 -2.65 -10.35
CA TRP A 109 7.61 -1.65 -9.45
C TRP A 109 8.49 -0.67 -10.21
N ARG A 110 9.42 -1.15 -11.05
CA ARG A 110 10.36 -0.27 -11.76
C ARG A 110 9.72 0.57 -12.86
N SER A 111 8.74 0.01 -13.57
CA SER A 111 8.16 0.64 -14.77
C SER A 111 6.90 1.47 -14.49
N GLN A 112 6.08 1.09 -13.52
CA GLN A 112 4.74 1.64 -13.34
C GLN A 112 4.54 2.41 -12.03
N ALA A 113 5.30 2.10 -10.96
CA ALA A 113 5.08 2.71 -9.63
C ALA A 113 5.14 4.24 -9.63
N ALA A 114 6.07 4.82 -10.40
CA ALA A 114 6.26 6.27 -10.47
C ALA A 114 5.14 7.02 -11.20
N ALA A 115 4.38 6.32 -12.05
CA ALA A 115 3.27 6.91 -12.79
C ALA A 115 1.99 7.02 -11.96
N TRP A 116 1.89 6.29 -10.84
CA TRP A 116 0.69 6.26 -10.02
C TRP A 116 0.36 7.64 -9.42
N VAL A 117 -0.95 7.90 -9.22
CA VAL A 117 -1.49 9.18 -8.68
C VAL A 117 -0.75 9.65 -7.42
N ARG A 118 -0.36 8.70 -6.58
CA ARG A 118 0.51 8.90 -5.42
C ARG A 118 1.75 8.04 -5.54
N PRO A 119 2.90 8.58 -5.99
CA PRO A 119 4.11 7.80 -6.25
C PRO A 119 4.55 6.90 -5.07
N GLU A 120 4.25 7.33 -3.85
CA GLU A 120 4.50 6.61 -2.61
C GLU A 120 3.71 5.30 -2.50
N GLU A 121 2.42 5.32 -2.87
CA GLU A 121 1.57 4.13 -2.86
C GLU A 121 1.89 3.22 -4.05
N GLY A 122 2.38 3.81 -5.14
CA GLY A 122 2.64 3.12 -6.40
C GLY A 122 3.62 1.97 -6.27
N VAL A 123 4.61 2.06 -5.37
CA VAL A 123 5.60 0.98 -5.15
C VAL A 123 4.94 -0.29 -4.63
N VAL A 124 4.11 -0.17 -3.60
CA VAL A 124 3.41 -1.31 -2.99
C VAL A 124 2.31 -1.83 -3.92
N LEU A 125 1.57 -0.93 -4.58
CA LEU A 125 0.49 -1.32 -5.48
C LEU A 125 1.00 -2.00 -6.74
N ALA A 126 2.04 -1.45 -7.39
CA ALA A 126 2.61 -2.05 -8.60
C ALA A 126 3.28 -3.40 -8.32
N SER A 127 4.05 -3.50 -7.22
CA SER A 127 4.65 -4.77 -6.82
C SER A 127 3.61 -5.81 -6.42
N GLY A 128 2.55 -5.43 -5.70
CA GLY A 128 1.45 -6.33 -5.36
C GLY A 128 0.67 -6.80 -6.59
N ALA A 129 0.36 -5.89 -7.52
CA ALA A 129 -0.30 -6.21 -8.78
C ALA A 129 0.53 -7.18 -9.64
N GLY A 130 1.84 -6.90 -9.79
CA GLY A 130 2.76 -7.79 -10.50
C GLY A 130 2.96 -9.13 -9.80
N ALA A 131 3.07 -9.15 -8.46
CA ALA A 131 3.20 -10.39 -7.70
C ALA A 131 1.99 -11.32 -7.83
N LEU A 132 0.79 -10.74 -7.99
CA LEU A 132 -0.47 -11.45 -8.23
C LEU A 132 -0.70 -11.79 -9.71
N GLY A 133 0.00 -11.15 -10.64
CA GLY A 133 -0.25 -11.27 -12.08
C GLY A 133 -1.62 -10.72 -12.49
N VAL A 134 -2.08 -9.66 -11.82
CA VAL A 134 -3.35 -8.99 -12.13
C VAL A 134 -3.13 -7.52 -12.48
N ARG A 135 -4.02 -6.98 -13.31
CA ARG A 135 -4.09 -5.56 -13.62
C ARG A 135 -5.04 -4.83 -12.67
N LEU A 136 -4.48 -3.92 -11.88
CA LEU A 136 -5.16 -2.93 -11.05
C LEU A 136 -5.20 -1.57 -11.76
N GLY A 137 -5.93 -0.60 -11.20
CA GLY A 137 -6.13 0.72 -11.80
C GLY A 137 -7.27 0.73 -12.82
N ASP A 138 -7.00 1.41 -13.94
CA ASP A 138 -7.95 1.80 -14.99
C ASP A 138 -8.88 2.97 -14.57
N PRO A 139 -9.28 3.85 -15.51
CA PRO A 139 -10.20 4.94 -15.22
C PRO A 139 -11.54 4.44 -14.68
N ILE A 140 -12.01 5.05 -13.60
CA ILE A 140 -13.31 4.74 -12.97
C ILE A 140 -14.14 6.03 -12.90
N PRO A 141 -15.45 5.98 -13.20
CA PRO A 141 -16.34 7.12 -13.00
C PRO A 141 -16.46 7.49 -11.52
N VAL A 142 -16.21 8.76 -11.21
CA VAL A 142 -16.37 9.38 -9.88
C VAL A 142 -17.22 10.64 -10.05
N GLY A 143 -18.53 10.50 -9.84
CA GLY A 143 -19.51 11.55 -10.17
C GLY A 143 -19.49 11.91 -11.67
N PRO A 144 -19.43 13.21 -12.04
CA PRO A 144 -19.40 13.63 -13.45
C PRO A 144 -18.02 13.49 -14.11
N ALA A 145 -16.98 13.12 -13.36
CA ALA A 145 -15.60 13.06 -13.84
C ALA A 145 -15.08 11.60 -13.89
N LEU A 146 -14.13 11.33 -14.79
CA LEU A 146 -13.35 10.10 -14.77
C LEU A 146 -12.12 10.33 -13.91
N ALA A 147 -11.95 9.53 -12.85
CA ALA A 147 -10.69 9.50 -12.12
C ALA A 147 -9.65 8.81 -13.00
N ASP A 148 -8.66 9.56 -13.47
CA ASP A 148 -7.57 9.02 -14.28
C ASP A 148 -6.60 8.26 -13.37
N ARG A 149 -6.52 6.95 -13.58
CA ARG A 149 -5.75 6.03 -12.75
C ARG A 149 -4.96 5.11 -13.69
N PRO A 150 -3.63 5.26 -13.75
CA PRO A 150 -2.84 4.48 -14.69
C PRO A 150 -2.91 3.01 -14.33
N ALA A 151 -2.93 2.14 -15.33
CA ALA A 151 -2.92 0.70 -15.10
C ALA A 151 -1.66 0.27 -14.34
N LEU A 152 -1.83 -0.60 -13.34
CA LEU A 152 -0.77 -1.22 -12.57
C LEU A 152 -0.83 -2.74 -12.69
N GLY A 153 0.32 -3.41 -12.75
CA GLY A 153 0.45 -4.86 -12.88
C GLY A 153 0.63 -5.35 -14.32
N THR A 154 0.70 -6.66 -14.43
CA THR A 154 0.73 -7.43 -15.68
C THR A 154 -0.42 -8.44 -15.64
N GLY A 155 -1.02 -8.77 -16.79
CA GLY A 155 -2.09 -9.77 -16.86
C GLY A 155 -3.51 -9.20 -17.02
N GLU A 156 -4.49 -10.00 -16.59
CA GLU A 156 -5.92 -9.68 -16.73
C GLU A 156 -6.39 -8.68 -15.67
N SER A 157 -7.42 -7.88 -16.00
CA SER A 157 -8.05 -7.00 -15.01
C SER A 157 -8.53 -7.82 -13.81
N ALA A 158 -8.20 -7.36 -12.60
CA ALA A 158 -8.57 -8.07 -11.39
C ALA A 158 -10.09 -8.28 -11.30
N ARG A 159 -10.50 -9.53 -11.09
CA ARG A 159 -11.89 -9.93 -10.83
C ARG A 159 -11.99 -10.50 -9.41
N GLU A 160 -13.13 -11.08 -9.07
CA GLU A 160 -13.42 -11.58 -7.72
C GLU A 160 -12.39 -12.62 -7.22
N ASP A 161 -11.84 -13.44 -8.12
CA ASP A 161 -10.79 -14.43 -7.88
C ASP A 161 -9.45 -13.80 -7.44
N ALA A 162 -9.18 -12.57 -7.88
CA ALA A 162 -7.99 -11.82 -7.50
C ALA A 162 -7.98 -11.49 -5.99
N LEU A 163 -9.15 -11.37 -5.36
CA LEU A 163 -9.23 -11.09 -3.92
C LEU A 163 -8.79 -12.30 -3.08
N ALA A 164 -9.19 -13.51 -3.47
CA ALA A 164 -8.72 -14.74 -2.83
C ALA A 164 -7.20 -14.93 -3.02
N SER A 165 -6.70 -14.63 -4.21
CA SER A 165 -5.27 -14.67 -4.52
C SER A 165 -4.48 -13.62 -3.72
N LEU A 166 -5.05 -12.42 -3.57
CA LEU A 166 -4.52 -11.34 -2.74
C LEU A 166 -4.42 -11.76 -1.27
N GLU A 167 -5.49 -12.34 -0.71
CA GLU A 167 -5.47 -12.84 0.66
C GLU A 167 -4.31 -13.85 0.87
N GLY A 168 -4.16 -14.80 -0.07
CA GLY A 168 -3.06 -15.75 -0.05
C GLY A 168 -1.68 -15.09 -0.10
N LEU A 169 -1.51 -14.06 -0.93
CA LEU A 169 -0.26 -13.29 -1.00
C LEU A 169 0.02 -12.57 0.32
N LEU A 170 -0.98 -11.90 0.90
CA LEU A 170 -0.84 -11.17 2.16
C LEU A 170 -0.45 -12.10 3.31
N TRP A 171 -1.07 -13.29 3.39
CA TRP A 171 -0.70 -14.30 4.38
C TRP A 171 0.75 -14.78 4.23
N ARG A 172 1.18 -15.09 3.00
CA ARG A 172 2.57 -15.52 2.75
C ARG A 172 3.57 -14.42 3.10
N ALA A 173 3.27 -13.18 2.72
CA ALA A 173 4.08 -12.02 3.08
C ALA A 173 4.14 -11.82 4.61
N LEU A 174 3.02 -11.97 5.31
CA LEU A 174 2.99 -11.90 6.77
C LEU A 174 3.86 -13.00 7.40
N ILE A 175 3.75 -14.24 6.93
CA ILE A 175 4.59 -15.36 7.40
C ILE A 175 6.08 -15.05 7.16
N LEU A 176 6.44 -14.52 5.98
CA LEU A 176 7.81 -14.12 5.68
C LEU A 176 8.32 -13.07 6.68
N TRP A 177 7.51 -12.06 6.98
CA TRP A 177 7.85 -11.03 7.99
C TRP A 177 8.01 -11.61 9.39
N LEU A 178 7.15 -12.54 9.79
CA LEU A 178 7.26 -13.23 11.09
C LEU A 178 8.54 -14.07 11.16
N ILE A 179 8.91 -14.77 10.09
CA ILE A 179 10.18 -15.51 10.02
C ILE A 179 11.37 -14.55 10.14
N ALA A 180 11.36 -13.45 9.37
CA ALA A 180 12.42 -12.43 9.45
C ALA A 180 12.54 -11.85 10.87
N TYR A 181 11.41 -11.63 11.55
CA TYR A 181 11.39 -11.19 12.94
C TYR A 181 11.99 -12.23 13.89
N LEU A 182 11.59 -13.50 13.78
CA LEU A 182 12.13 -14.58 14.61
C LEU A 182 13.65 -14.73 14.43
N LEU A 183 14.14 -14.61 13.19
CA LEU A 183 15.57 -14.66 12.89
C LEU A 183 16.33 -13.47 13.51
N ALA A 184 15.80 -12.25 13.39
CA ALA A 184 16.40 -11.08 14.00
C ALA A 184 16.38 -11.13 15.53
N ALA A 185 15.31 -11.68 16.12
CA ALA A 185 15.21 -11.91 17.55
C ALA A 185 16.25 -12.95 18.02
N ALA A 186 16.38 -14.07 17.30
CA ALA A 186 17.38 -15.09 17.59
C ALA A 186 18.81 -14.52 17.53
N LEU A 187 19.12 -13.70 16.52
CA LEU A 187 20.43 -13.05 16.37
C LEU A 187 20.75 -12.06 17.49
N ARG A 188 19.74 -11.44 18.11
CA ARG A 188 19.93 -10.54 19.26
C ARG A 188 20.19 -11.30 20.57
N ILE A 189 19.78 -12.56 20.65
CA ILE A 189 19.91 -13.40 21.85
C ILE A 189 21.24 -14.18 21.85
N ALA A 190 21.76 -14.51 20.66
CA ALA A 190 23.05 -15.17 20.45
C ALA A 190 24.24 -14.22 20.67
#